data_AF-E6YZS5-F1
#
_entry.id   AF-E6YZS5-F1
#
_cell.length_a   1.000
_cell.length_b   1.000
_cell.length_c   1.000
_cell.angle_alpha   90.00
_cell.angle_beta   90.00
_cell.angle_gamma   90.00
#
_symmetry.space_group_name_H-M   'P 1'
#
loop_
_entity.id
_entity.type
_entity.pdbx_description
1 polymer ?
#
loop_
_entity_poly.entity_id
_entity_poly.type
_entity_poly.pdbx_seq_one_letter_code
_entity_poly.pdbx_strand_id
1 'polypeptide(L)' 'MQKYLAIILDASAALFEILMNVCQIGKKVEQHKQTEEALKAAKTRLKIEDEINKKSDDNVRSDLSNWLRDK' A
#
# COMPACT_ATOMS: atom_id res chain seq x y z
N MET A 1 -17.20 -48.46 7.85
CA MET A 1 -16.67 -47.57 6.79
C MET A 1 -17.35 -46.20 6.75
N GLN A 2 -18.69 -46.09 6.68
CA GLN A 2 -19.37 -44.79 6.57
C GLN A 2 -19.06 -43.77 7.68
N LYS A 3 -18.95 -44.21 8.95
CA LYS A 3 -18.59 -43.30 10.07
C LYS A 3 -17.19 -42.68 9.91
N TYR A 4 -16.22 -43.44 9.42
CA TYR A 4 -14.86 -42.94 9.20
C TYR A 4 -14.81 -41.97 8.02
N LEU A 5 -15.58 -42.24 6.96
CA LEU A 5 -15.71 -41.31 5.83
C LEU A 5 -16.34 -39.98 6.28
N ALA A 6 -17.36 -40.02 7.14
CA ALA A 6 -17.98 -38.82 7.70
C ALA A 6 -16.97 -38.00 8.53
N ILE A 7 -16.21 -38.66 9.42
CA ILE A 7 -15.17 -38.01 10.23
C ILE A 7 -14.09 -37.35 9.35
N ILE A 8 -13.65 -38.03 8.28
CA ILE A 8 -12.65 -37.48 7.35
C ILE A 8 -13.23 -36.29 6.59
N LEU A 9 -14.50 -36.35 6.18
CA LEU A 9 -15.15 -35.22 5.50
C LEU A 9 -15.24 -34.00 6.41
N ASP A 10 -15.69 -34.18 7.64
CA ASP A 10 -15.82 -33.10 8.63
C ASP A 10 -14.46 -32.49 8.97
N ALA A 11 -13.44 -33.32 9.19
CA ALA A 11 -12.08 -32.84 9.43
C ALA A 11 -11.52 -32.07 8.23
N SER A 12 -11.82 -32.52 7.01
CA SER A 12 -11.39 -31.85 5.77
C SER A 12 -12.10 -30.51 5.61
N ALA A 13 -13.42 -30.45 5.85
CA ALA A 13 -14.19 -29.21 5.80
C ALA A 13 -13.66 -28.17 6.79
N ALA A 14 -13.42 -28.57 8.03
CA ALA A 14 -12.84 -27.70 9.05
C ALA A 14 -11.45 -27.16 8.65
N LEU A 15 -10.60 -28.00 8.06
CA LEU A 15 -9.30 -27.57 7.52
C LEU A 15 -9.46 -26.54 6.40
N PHE A 16 -10.38 -26.77 5.47
CA PHE A 16 -10.64 -25.82 4.38
C PHE A 16 -11.16 -24.47 4.87
N GLU A 17 -12.05 -24.46 5.86
CA GLU A 17 -12.56 -23.22 6.46
C GLU A 17 -11.43 -22.40 7.09
N ILE A 18 -10.54 -23.04 7.84
CA ILE A 18 -9.38 -22.38 8.45
C ILE A 18 -8.45 -21.80 7.37
N LEU A 19 -8.13 -22.57 6.34
CA LEU A 19 -7.26 -22.11 5.25
C LEU A 19 -7.87 -20.93 4.49
N MET A 20 -9.17 -20.99 4.21
CA MET A 20 -9.88 -19.90 3.52
C MET A 20 -9.87 -18.62 4.35
N ASN A 21 -10.09 -18.72 5.67
CA ASN A 21 -10.07 -17.56 6.56
C ASN A 21 -8.67 -16.92 6.62
N VAL A 22 -7.62 -17.73 6.82
CA VAL A 22 -6.23 -17.23 6.84
C VAL A 22 -5.86 -16.58 5.49
N CYS A 23 -6.25 -17.19 4.38
CA CYS A 23 -6.02 -16.63 3.04
C CYS A 23 -6.75 -15.28 2.85
N GLN A 24 -8.00 -15.16 3.30
CA GLN A 24 -8.76 -13.92 3.22
C GLN A 24 -8.14 -12.81 4.09
N ILE A 25 -7.70 -13.14 5.30
CA ILE A 25 -7.00 -12.19 6.18
C ILE A 25 -5.71 -11.72 5.51
N GLY A 26 -4.90 -12.64 4.98
CA GLY A 26 -3.66 -12.31 4.26
C GLY A 26 -3.91 -11.39 3.07
N LYS A 27 -4.95 -11.66 2.26
CA LYS A 27 -5.35 -10.79 1.14
C LYS A 27 -5.74 -9.39 1.59
N LYS A 28 -6.51 -9.26 2.68
CA LYS A 28 -6.92 -7.95 3.21
C LYS A 28 -5.73 -7.14 3.71
N VAL A 29 -4.78 -7.79 4.41
CA VAL A 29 -3.55 -7.13 4.88
C VAL A 29 -2.72 -6.62 3.70
N GLU A 30 -2.54 -7.44 2.66
CA GLU A 30 -1.78 -7.05 1.48
C GLU A 30 -2.46 -5.90 0.72
N GLN A 31 -3.78 -5.96 0.53
CA GLN A 31 -4.55 -4.88 -0.09
C GLN A 31 -4.45 -3.58 0.72
N HIS A 32 -4.52 -3.66 2.04
CA HIS A 32 -4.37 -2.50 2.92
C HIS A 32 -2.98 -1.88 2.75
N LYS A 33 -1.92 -2.70 2.80
CA LYS A 33 -0.54 -2.26 2.61
C LYS A 33 -0.34 -1.55 1.27
N GLN A 34 -0.82 -2.14 0.17
CA GLN A 34 -0.74 -1.52 -1.15
C GLN A 34 -1.50 -0.18 -1.22
N THR A 35 -2.68 -0.12 -0.59
CA THR A 35 -3.48 1.11 -0.52
C THR A 35 -2.77 2.19 0.29
N GLU A 36 -2.17 1.85 1.44
CA GLU A 36 -1.39 2.78 2.26
C GLU A 36 -0.15 3.30 1.53
N GLU A 37 0.57 2.42 0.82
CA GLU A 37 1.72 2.81 0.00
C GLU A 37 1.31 3.78 -1.12
N ALA A 38 0.23 3.47 -1.84
CA ALA A 38 -0.33 4.34 -2.87
C ALA A 38 -0.78 5.70 -2.28
N LEU A 39 -1.45 5.70 -1.13
CA LEU A 39 -1.88 6.90 -0.43
C LEU A 39 -0.69 7.75 0.02
N LYS A 40 0.37 7.12 0.56
CA LYS A 40 1.59 7.81 0.97
C LYS A 40 2.29 8.45 -0.22
N ALA A 41 2.35 7.76 -1.36
CA ALA A 41 2.89 8.29 -2.60
C ALA A 41 2.07 9.49 -3.11
N ALA A 42 0.74 9.38 -3.13
CA ALA A 42 -0.16 10.46 -3.54
C ALA A 42 -0.03 11.69 -2.61
N LYS A 43 0.03 11.48 -1.30
CA LYS A 43 0.24 12.56 -0.31
C LYS A 43 1.58 13.26 -0.52
N THR A 44 2.62 12.50 -0.84
CA THR A 44 3.95 13.05 -1.11
C THR A 44 3.94 13.89 -2.37
N ARG A 45 3.32 13.40 -3.46
CA ARG A 45 3.16 14.16 -4.71
C ARG A 45 2.39 15.46 -4.49
N LEU A 46 1.26 15.39 -3.78
CA LEU A 46 0.45 16.58 -3.47
C LEU A 46 1.22 17.61 -2.63
N LYS A 47 2.04 17.16 -1.68
CA LYS A 47 2.91 18.05 -0.90
C LYS A 47 3.95 18.75 -1.78
N ILE A 48 4.58 18.01 -2.70
CA ILE A 48 5.56 18.56 -3.64
C ILE A 48 4.87 19.58 -4.57
N GLU A 49 3.69 19.26 -5.10
CA GLU A 49 2.93 20.17 -5.95
C GLU A 49 2.52 21.45 -5.22
N ASP A 50 2.06 21.35 -3.97
CA ASP A 50 1.77 22.52 -3.12
C ASP A 50 3.01 23.38 -2.87
N GLU A 51 4.17 22.75 -2.62
CA GLU A 51 5.43 23.47 -2.42
C GLU A 51 5.91 24.19 -3.69
N ILE A 52 5.82 23.53 -4.84
CA ILE A 52 6.13 24.14 -6.15
C ILE A 52 5.17 25.29 -6.43
N ASN A 53 3.87 25.10 -6.20
CA ASN A 53 2.85 26.12 -6.45
C ASN A 53 2.98 27.33 -5.49
N LYS A 54 3.55 27.14 -4.30
CA LYS A 54 3.88 28.23 -3.36
C LYS A 54 5.16 28.99 -3.73
N LYS A 55 6.08 28.40 -4.48
CA LYS A 55 7.26 29.12 -4.99
C LYS A 55 6.81 30.06 -6.10
N SER A 56 7.06 31.36 -5.92
CA SER A 56 6.94 32.33 -7.01
C SER A 56 8.07 32.15 -8.02
N ASP A 57 7.83 32.55 -9.28
CA ASP A 57 8.83 32.52 -10.35
C ASP A 57 10.14 33.23 -9.94
N ASP A 58 10.05 34.35 -9.20
CA ASP A 58 11.20 35.08 -8.70
C ASP A 58 12.06 34.25 -7.74
N ASN A 59 11.42 33.46 -6.86
CA ASN A 59 12.12 32.57 -5.94
C ASN A 59 12.80 31.43 -6.69
N VAL A 60 12.13 30.84 -7.69
CA VAL A 60 12.70 29.79 -8.55
C VAL A 60 13.92 30.31 -9.30
N ARG A 61 13.83 31.52 -9.84
CA ARG A 61 14.90 32.15 -10.62
C ARG A 61 16.10 32.55 -9.75
N SER A 62 15.86 33.00 -8.51
CA SER A 62 16.89 33.26 -7.52
C SER A 62 17.62 31.98 -7.10
N ASP A 63 16.88 30.91 -6.75
CA ASP A 63 17.44 29.61 -6.38
C ASP A 63 18.33 29.03 -7.49
N LEU A 64 17.87 29.11 -8.75
CA LEU A 64 18.62 28.65 -9.91
C LEU A 64 19.90 29.47 -10.16
N SER A 65 19.83 30.79 -9.98
CA SER A 65 21.00 31.66 -10.17
C SER A 65 22.06 31.43 -9.10
N ASN A 66 21.66 31.16 -7.86
CA ASN A 66 22.56 30.80 -6.77
C ASN A 66 23.23 29.44 -7.03
N TRP A 67 22.48 28.42 -7.46
CA TRP A 67 23.05 27.11 -7.80
C TRP A 67 24.09 27.18 -8.93
N LEU A 68 23.85 28.01 -9.95
CA LEU A 68 24.81 28.23 -11.04
C LEU A 68 26.07 28.97 -10.60
N ARG A 69 25.99 29.80 -9.54
CA ARG A 69 27.13 30.56 -9.00
C ARG A 69 27.96 29.78 -8.00
N ASP A 70 27.36 28.82 -7.30
CA ASP A 70 28.03 27.92 -6.35
C ASP A 70 28.72 26.71 -7.03
N LYS A 71 28.66 26.61 -8.36
CA LYS A 71 29.31 25.59 -9.18
C LYS A 71 30.53 26.16 -9.91
#